data_AF-A0A820VMU8-F1
#
_entry.id   AF-A0A820VMU8-F1
#
_cell.length_a   1.000
_cell.length_b   1.000
_cell.length_c   1.000
_cell.angle_alpha   90.00
_cell.angle_beta   90.00
_cell.angle_gamma   90.00
#
_symmetry.space_group_name_H-M   'P 1'
#
loop_
_entity.id
_entity.type
_entity.pdbx_description
1 polymer ?
#
loop_
_entity_poly.entity_id
_entity_poly.type
_entity_poly.pdbx_seq_one_letter_code
_entity_poly.pdbx_strand_id
1 'polypeptide(L)' 'NRTTISTTSSTTTTTTTITTTTSTTTTTTTTTTTTTTETTTTETTTASTTAAIG' A
#
# COMPACT_ATOMS: atom_id res chain seq x y z
N ASN A 1 7.34 24.20 -19.13
CA ASN A 1 6.78 22.93 -18.60
C ASN A 1 6.71 23.01 -17.09
N ARG A 2 5.54 22.78 -16.50
CA ARG A 2 5.37 22.67 -15.04
C ARG A 2 5.22 21.20 -14.69
N THR A 3 6.09 20.68 -13.83
CA THR A 3 6.00 19.31 -13.31
C THR A 3 5.15 19.32 -12.04
N THR A 4 4.19 18.39 -11.93
CA THR A 4 3.43 18.16 -10.69
C THR A 4 3.67 16.73 -10.23
N ILE A 5 3.98 16.54 -8.95
CA ILE A 5 4.22 15.22 -8.33
C ILE A 5 2.97 14.84 -7.55
N SER A 6 2.40 13.67 -7.84
CA SER A 6 1.29 13.11 -7.06
C SER A 6 1.77 11.85 -6.33
N THR A 7 1.42 11.74 -5.05
CA THR A 7 1.66 10.54 -4.25
C THR A 7 0.33 9.84 -3.99
N THR A 8 0.32 8.51 -4.08
CA THR A 8 -0.82 7.67 -3.71
C THR A 8 -0.32 6.60 -2.75
N SER A 9 -0.99 6.46 -1.61
CA SER A 9 -0.68 5.46 -0.59
C SER A 9 -1.77 4.39 -0.55
N SER A 10 -1.36 3.12 -0.55
CA SER A 10 -2.25 1.96 -0.38
C SER A 10 -1.92 1.26 0.94
N THR A 11 -2.94 1.02 1.76
CA THR A 11 -2.80 0.31 3.04
C THR A 11 -3.42 -1.08 2.92
N THR A 12 -2.61 -2.12 3.13
CA THR A 12 -3.05 -3.52 3.12
C THR A 12 -2.87 -4.13 4.51
N THR A 13 -3.92 -4.74 5.05
CA THR A 13 -3.91 -5.41 6.36
C THR A 13 -4.11 -6.91 6.17
N THR A 14 -3.18 -7.73 6.67
CA THR A 14 -3.22 -9.19 6.61
C THR A 14 -3.26 -9.77 8.02
N THR A 15 -4.25 -10.62 8.30
CA THR A 15 -4.40 -11.32 9.60
C THR A 15 -4.20 -12.81 9.42
N THR A 16 -3.25 -13.39 10.15
CA THR A 16 -2.96 -14.83 10.16
C THR A 16 -3.27 -15.41 11.52
N THR A 17 -4.08 -16.47 11.56
CA THR A 17 -4.42 -17.21 12.78
C THR A 17 -3.74 -18.58 12.77
N ILE A 18 -2.95 -18.88 13.80
CA ILE A 18 -2.29 -20.18 13.98
C ILE A 18 -2.95 -20.88 15.16
N THR A 19 -3.49 -22.09 14.90
CA THR A 19 -4.08 -22.95 15.91
C THR A 19 -3.24 -24.22 16.04
N THR A 20 -2.60 -24.40 17.20
CA THR A 20 -1.81 -25.60 17.50
C THR A 20 -2.60 -26.50 18.46
N THR A 21 -2.77 -27.78 18.10
CA THR A 21 -3.42 -28.78 18.95
C THR A 21 -2.41 -29.87 19.30
N THR A 22 -2.12 -30.04 20.60
CA THR A 22 -1.26 -31.12 21.10
C THR A 22 -2.10 -32.03 21.99
N SER A 23 -2.03 -33.34 21.76
CA SER A 23 -2.86 -34.37 22.39
C SER A 23 -3.13 -34.09 23.88
N THR A 24 -4.43 -33.95 24.20
CA THR A 24 -5.03 -33.79 25.54
C THR A 24 -4.82 -32.47 26.33
N THR A 25 -4.18 -31.44 25.77
CA THR A 25 -3.97 -30.16 26.49
C THR A 25 -4.42 -28.92 25.68
N THR A 26 -4.84 -27.88 26.40
CA THR A 26 -5.36 -26.55 25.97
C THR A 26 -4.93 -26.06 24.59
N THR A 27 -5.92 -25.70 23.77
CA THR A 27 -5.74 -25.02 22.48
C THR A 27 -5.24 -23.58 22.68
N THR A 28 -3.98 -23.30 22.36
CA THR A 28 -3.48 -21.92 22.26
C THR A 28 -3.71 -21.40 20.84
N THR A 29 -4.53 -20.37 20.71
CA THR A 29 -4.74 -19.66 19.43
C THR A 29 -3.86 -18.41 19.41
N THR A 30 -2.92 -18.36 18.48
CA THR A 30 -2.08 -17.17 18.26
C THR A 30 -2.56 -16.44 17.00
N THR A 31 -3.01 -15.20 17.16
CA THR A 31 -3.40 -14.33 16.05
C THR A 31 -2.31 -13.28 15.82
N THR A 32 -1.76 -13.23 14.61
CA THR A 32 -0.77 -12.23 14.20
C THR A 32 -1.38 -11.35 13.11
N THR A 33 -1.40 -10.04 13.33
CA THR A 33 -1.87 -9.04 12.36
C THR A 33 -0.69 -8.22 11.86
N THR A 34 -0.49 -8.20 10.55
CA THR A 34 0.57 -7.42 9.89
C THR A 34 -0.08 -6.38 8.99
N THR A 35 0.32 -5.12 9.17
CA THR A 35 -0.11 -3.99 8.33
C THR A 35 1.06 -3.52 7.47
N THR A 36 0.85 -3.43 6.17
CA THR A 36 1.85 -2.93 5.21
C THR A 36 1.28 -1.72 4.48
N THR A 37 2.04 -0.63 4.48
CA THR A 37 1.71 0.61 3.74
C THR A 37 2.63 0.73 2.55
N GLU A 38 2.07 0.70 1.35
CA GLU A 38 2.80 0.91 0.10
C GLU A 38 2.60 2.35 -0.37
N THR A 39 3.71 3.04 -0.70
CA THR A 39 3.67 4.40 -1.25
C THR A 39 4.16 4.37 -2.69
N THR A 40 3.31 4.81 -3.62
CA THR A 40 3.66 4.97 -5.03
C THR A 40 3.69 6.46 -5.39
N THR A 41 4.77 6.89 -6.05
CA THR A 41 4.92 8.27 -6.54
C THR A 41 4.76 8.25 -8.06
N THR A 42 3.89 9.10 -8.59
CA THR A 42 3.73 9.28 -10.04
C THR A 42 4.03 10.72 -10.42
N GLU A 43 5.03 10.90 -11.28
CA GLU A 43 5.36 12.19 -11.85
C GLU A 43 4.59 12.38 -13.15
N THR A 44 3.84 13.49 -13.27
CA THR A 44 3.17 13.86 -14.51
C THR A 44 3.78 15.14 -15.07
N THR A 45 4.25 15.08 -16.32
CA THR A 45 4.74 16.26 -17.05
C THR A 45 3.65 16.77 -17.97
N THR A 46 3.07 17.93 -17.67
CA THR A 46 2.15 18.60 -18.60
C THR A 46 2.96 19.40 -19.61
N ALA A 47 2.85 19.03 -20.89
CA ALA A 47 3.47 19.79 -21.97
C ALA A 47 2.87 21.20 -22.02
N SER A 48 3.72 22.22 -21.95
CA SER A 48 3.28 23.60 -22.14
C SER A 48 2.98 23.78 -23.62
N THR A 49 1.72 23.93 -24.00
CA THR A 49 1.36 24.27 -25.38
C THR A 49 1.86 25.68 -25.67
N THR A 50 2.89 25.81 -26.49
CA THR A 50 3.30 27.10 -27.05
C THR A 50 2.12 27.60 -27.91
N ALA A 51 1.44 28.66 -27.48
CA ALA A 51 0.44 29.30 -28.34
C ALA A 51 1.17 29.84 -29.57
N ALA A 52 0.86 29.31 -30.76
CA ALA A 52 1.31 29.90 -32.01
C ALA A 52 0.59 31.25 -32.15
N ILE A 53 1.33 32.34 -31.95
CA ILE A 53 0.84 33.69 -32.24
C ILE A 53 0.94 33.84 -33.76
N GLY A 54 -0.21 33.90 -34.43
CA GLY A 54 -0.31 34.34 -35.82
C GLY A 54 -0.29 35.86 -35.93
#